data_AF-A0A0C3G3S9-F1
#
_entry.id   AF-A0A0C3G3S9-F1
#
_cell.length_a   1.000
_cell.length_b   1.000
_cell.length_c   1.000
_cell.angle_alpha   90.00
_cell.angle_beta   90.00
_cell.angle_gamma   90.00
#
_symmetry.space_group_name_H-M   'P 1'
#
loop_
_entity.id
_entity.type
_entity.pdbx_description
1 polymer ?
#
loop_
_entity_poly.entity_id
_entity_poly.type
_entity_poly.pdbx_seq_one_letter_code
_entity_poly.pdbx_strand_id
1 'polypeptide(L)'
;MALAVLTLLAIIIQFLGEVFAQITTNAICQPSYSWMSNSLGQNPCLVTAYVEGVCNNGQWNVPKLPLGEVYLPPNAAQSTNPCLCSTVSYSLLAACSICQGLDFLRWSYYSSNCTGPLLGKFVEPIPPQTAVPAWAYLDGMSLCLGPASNAPESTAFVPTSTSSTSSSFSTSTTASTTSTSPVSSSSAPSSVSKTPSNAGAIAGGVVGGES
;
A
#
# COMPACT_ATOMS: atom_id res chain seq x y z
N MET A 1 29.34 49.00 19.44
CA MET A 1 28.31 48.94 18.38
C MET A 1 28.48 47.74 17.46
N ALA A 2 29.67 47.46 16.90
CA ALA A 2 29.87 46.33 15.99
C ALA A 2 29.56 44.94 16.60
N LEU A 3 29.91 44.70 17.87
CA LEU A 3 29.68 43.42 18.53
C LEU A 3 28.18 43.10 18.72
N ALA A 4 27.36 44.12 19.02
CA ALA A 4 25.92 43.98 19.21
C ALA A 4 25.17 43.68 17.90
N VAL A 5 25.68 44.22 16.77
CA VAL A 5 25.12 43.96 15.44
C VAL A 5 25.42 42.53 14.98
N LEU A 6 26.64 42.03 15.25
CA LEU A 6 27.03 40.65 14.95
C LEU A 6 26.23 39.63 15.77
N THR A 7 25.95 39.92 17.05
CA THR A 7 25.11 39.04 17.87
C THR A 7 23.66 39.03 17.40
N LEU A 8 23.12 40.17 16.96
CA LEU A 8 21.74 40.24 16.46
C LEU A 8 21.57 39.44 15.15
N LEU A 9 22.53 39.56 14.23
CA LEU A 9 22.55 38.80 12.98
C LEU A 9 22.67 37.29 13.22
N ALA A 10 23.52 36.86 14.17
CA ALA A 10 23.66 35.45 14.52
C ALA A 10 22.37 34.84 15.10
N ILE A 11 21.62 35.62 15.92
CA ILE A 11 20.33 35.18 16.48
C ILE A 11 19.28 35.06 15.36
N ILE A 12 19.20 36.03 14.44
CA ILE A 12 18.23 35.97 13.31
C ILE A 12 18.51 34.78 12.40
N ILE A 13 19.78 34.42 12.17
CA ILE A 13 20.15 33.24 11.36
C ILE A 13 19.78 31.92 12.05
N GLN A 14 19.82 31.86 13.39
CA GLN A 14 19.37 30.67 14.15
C GLN A 14 17.84 30.47 14.12
N PHE A 15 17.06 31.53 13.91
CA PHE A 15 15.59 31.46 13.78
C PHE A 15 15.09 31.22 12.34
N LEU A 16 15.96 31.28 11.32
CA LEU A 16 15.61 31.08 9.90
C LEU A 16 15.74 29.61 9.43
N GLY A 17 16.13 28.69 10.31
CA GLY A 17 16.70 27.40 9.93
C GLY A 17 15.76 26.19 9.88
N GLU A 18 14.48 26.32 10.20
CA GLU A 18 13.54 25.19 10.12
C GLU A 18 12.47 25.55 9.07
N VAL A 19 12.71 25.17 7.82
CA VAL A 19 11.63 25.12 6.82
C VAL A 19 10.83 23.87 7.15
N PHE A 20 9.74 24.03 7.89
CA PHE A 20 8.89 22.91 8.24
C PHE A 20 8.33 22.34 6.93
N ALA A 21 8.45 21.02 6.78
CA ALA A 21 7.67 20.19 5.85
C ALA A 21 6.23 20.75 5.68
N GLN A 22 5.82 21.21 4.48
CA GLN A 22 4.45 21.66 4.23
C GLN A 22 3.61 20.48 3.74
N ILE A 23 3.06 19.75 4.70
CA ILE A 23 2.00 18.77 4.45
C ILE A 23 0.65 19.47 4.62
N THR A 24 -0.12 19.56 3.54
CA THR A 24 -1.37 20.32 3.54
C THR A 24 -2.49 19.65 2.75
N THR A 25 -3.71 19.95 3.14
CA THR A 25 -4.91 19.69 2.35
C THR A 25 -6.00 20.68 2.74
N ASN A 26 -6.80 21.11 1.78
CA ASN A 26 -8.04 21.86 2.03
C ASN A 26 -9.29 21.01 1.69
N ALA A 27 -9.12 19.72 1.43
CA ALA A 27 -10.19 18.78 1.19
C ALA A 27 -10.98 18.51 2.48
N ILE A 28 -12.30 18.57 2.38
CA ILE A 28 -13.21 18.34 3.50
C ILE A 28 -14.01 17.09 3.18
N CYS A 29 -13.90 16.08 4.04
CA CYS A 29 -14.67 14.85 3.91
C CYS A 29 -16.08 15.02 4.49
N GLN A 30 -17.07 14.38 3.86
CA GLN A 30 -18.43 14.34 4.38
C GLN A 30 -18.50 13.48 5.66
N PRO A 31 -19.37 13.81 6.64
CA PRO A 31 -19.43 13.11 7.92
C PRO A 31 -19.69 11.60 7.82
N SER A 32 -20.39 11.15 6.77
CA SER A 32 -20.66 9.73 6.47
C SER A 32 -19.39 8.90 6.23
N TYR A 33 -18.26 9.55 5.91
CA TYR A 33 -16.97 8.90 5.67
C TYR A 33 -15.99 9.05 6.84
N SER A 34 -16.47 9.45 8.02
CA SER A 34 -15.66 9.56 9.24
C SER A 34 -14.91 8.28 9.59
N TRP A 35 -15.47 7.12 9.27
CA TRP A 35 -14.85 5.80 9.46
C TRP A 35 -13.52 5.62 8.70
N MET A 36 -13.27 6.41 7.64
CA MET A 36 -12.02 6.37 6.88
C MET A 36 -10.87 7.08 7.59
N SER A 37 -11.16 7.85 8.64
CA SER A 37 -10.14 8.59 9.38
C SER A 37 -9.25 7.64 10.17
N ASN A 38 -7.98 8.00 10.31
CA ASN A 38 -7.05 7.23 11.14
C ASN A 38 -7.27 7.48 12.64
N SER A 39 -6.51 6.77 13.49
CA SER A 39 -6.52 6.93 14.96
C SER A 39 -6.13 8.33 15.45
N LEU A 40 -5.46 9.13 14.61
CA LEU A 40 -5.10 10.52 14.90
C LEU A 40 -6.20 11.51 14.48
N GLY A 41 -7.36 11.02 14.03
CA GLY A 41 -8.47 11.85 13.55
C GLY A 41 -8.20 12.53 12.20
N GLN A 42 -7.22 12.03 11.45
CA GLN A 42 -6.86 12.58 10.15
C GLN A 42 -7.70 11.91 9.07
N ASN A 43 -8.28 12.73 8.21
CA ASN A 43 -9.06 12.27 7.07
C ASN A 43 -8.13 11.66 5.99
N PRO A 44 -8.64 10.83 5.05
CA PRO A 44 -7.81 10.17 4.05
C PRO A 44 -6.98 11.13 3.18
N CYS A 45 -7.46 12.36 2.93
CA CYS A 45 -6.71 13.35 2.16
C CYS A 45 -5.45 13.82 2.87
N LEU A 46 -5.55 14.07 4.18
CA LEU A 46 -4.40 14.47 4.99
C LEU A 46 -3.41 13.32 5.16
N VAL A 47 -3.90 12.09 5.38
CA VAL A 47 -3.03 10.90 5.45
C VAL A 47 -2.30 10.70 4.12
N THR A 48 -2.99 10.84 2.99
CA THR A 48 -2.38 10.80 1.65
C THR A 48 -1.26 11.84 1.53
N ALA A 49 -1.50 13.07 1.98
CA ALA A 49 -0.49 14.12 1.92
C ALA A 49 0.78 13.75 2.70
N TYR A 50 0.65 13.21 3.91
CA TYR A 50 1.81 12.73 4.67
C TYR A 50 2.57 11.61 3.96
N VAL A 51 1.84 10.62 3.42
CA VAL A 51 2.40 9.43 2.78
C VAL A 51 3.12 9.79 1.47
N GLU A 52 2.51 10.60 0.62
CA GLU A 52 3.11 11.05 -0.64
C GLU A 52 4.26 12.04 -0.41
N GLY A 53 4.17 12.86 0.65
CA GLY A 53 5.22 13.79 1.06
C GLY A 53 6.52 13.13 1.50
N VAL A 54 6.54 11.85 1.88
CA VAL A 54 7.77 11.15 2.26
C VAL A 54 8.79 11.16 1.13
N CYS A 55 8.33 10.97 -0.12
CA CYS A 55 9.18 10.98 -1.31
C CYS A 55 9.43 12.38 -1.88
N ASN A 56 8.93 13.43 -1.21
CA ASN A 56 9.04 14.82 -1.67
C ASN A 56 9.50 15.75 -0.54
N ASN A 57 10.50 15.30 0.23
CA ASN A 57 11.11 16.08 1.31
C ASN A 57 10.11 16.62 2.35
N GLY A 58 9.05 15.86 2.64
CA GLY A 58 7.98 16.26 3.55
C GLY A 58 7.07 17.36 2.98
N GLN A 59 7.08 17.59 1.67
CA GLN A 59 6.25 18.61 1.03
C GLN A 59 5.19 17.92 0.17
N TRP A 60 3.92 18.09 0.49
CA TRP A 60 2.85 17.61 -0.37
C TRP A 60 1.54 18.31 -0.07
N ASN A 61 0.78 18.59 -1.14
CA ASN A 61 -0.55 19.16 -1.03
C ASN A 61 -1.54 18.26 -1.76
N VAL A 62 -2.56 17.79 -1.05
CA VAL A 62 -3.72 17.12 -1.63
C VAL A 62 -4.85 18.16 -1.72
N PRO A 63 -5.10 18.77 -2.89
CA PRO A 63 -6.10 19.82 -3.02
C PRO A 63 -7.51 19.23 -3.01
N LYS A 64 -8.47 20.02 -2.53
CA LYS A 64 -9.89 19.79 -2.75
C LYS A 64 -10.16 19.75 -4.25
N LEU A 65 -10.83 18.69 -4.70
CA LEU A 65 -11.22 18.55 -6.09
C LEU A 65 -12.50 19.36 -6.39
N PRO A 66 -12.59 20.01 -7.56
CA PRO A 66 -13.86 20.48 -8.12
C PRO A 66 -14.83 19.33 -8.44
N LEU A 67 -16.11 19.66 -8.64
CA LEU A 67 -17.11 18.69 -9.06
C LEU A 67 -16.76 18.11 -10.44
N GLY A 68 -16.79 16.78 -10.57
CA GLY A 68 -16.50 16.07 -11.81
C GLY A 68 -15.01 15.84 -12.09
N GLU A 69 -14.12 16.32 -11.22
CA GLU A 69 -12.67 16.11 -11.34
C GLU A 69 -12.20 14.89 -10.54
N VAL A 70 -11.04 14.35 -10.93
CA VAL A 70 -10.38 13.21 -10.29
C VAL A 70 -8.90 13.51 -10.05
N TYR A 71 -8.30 12.87 -9.04
CA TYR A 71 -6.84 12.92 -8.90
C TYR A 71 -6.17 12.21 -10.08
N LEU A 72 -5.16 12.86 -10.64
CA LEU A 72 -4.47 12.40 -11.84
C LEU A 72 -3.42 11.33 -11.51
N PRO A 73 -3.12 10.42 -12.47
CA PRO A 73 -2.05 9.44 -12.31
C PRO A 73 -0.68 10.12 -12.21
N PRO A 74 0.34 9.43 -11.66
CA PRO A 74 1.71 9.88 -11.72
C PRO A 74 2.16 10.07 -13.17
N ASN A 75 2.95 11.11 -13.43
CA ASN A 75 3.52 11.34 -14.76
C ASN A 75 4.75 10.44 -14.99
N ALA A 76 5.30 10.47 -16.22
CA ALA A 76 6.44 9.63 -16.58
C ALA A 76 7.70 9.87 -15.70
N ALA A 77 7.91 11.11 -15.22
CA ALA A 77 9.03 11.43 -14.32
C ALA A 77 8.84 10.85 -12.91
N GLN A 78 7.60 10.50 -12.55
CA GLN A 78 7.22 9.90 -11.26
C GLN A 78 7.02 8.38 -11.36
N SER A 79 7.30 7.78 -12.51
CA SER A 79 7.02 6.36 -12.82
C SER A 79 7.64 5.35 -11.85
N THR A 80 8.74 5.71 -11.18
CA THR A 80 9.43 4.85 -10.20
C THR A 80 9.25 5.32 -8.75
N ASN A 81 8.42 6.35 -8.51
CA ASN A 81 8.24 6.91 -7.17
C ASN A 81 7.45 5.94 -6.28
N PRO A 82 8.06 5.37 -5.21
CA PRO A 82 7.41 4.36 -4.40
C PRO A 82 6.24 4.91 -3.58
N CYS A 83 6.22 6.22 -3.28
CA CYS A 83 5.11 6.85 -2.58
C CYS A 83 3.89 7.05 -3.46
N LEU A 84 4.05 7.19 -4.77
CA LEU A 84 2.94 7.38 -5.70
C LEU A 84 2.50 6.06 -6.35
N CYS A 85 3.44 5.16 -6.61
CA CYS A 85 3.21 3.88 -7.27
C CYS A 85 2.98 2.72 -6.29
N SER A 86 2.46 3.02 -5.10
CA SER A 86 1.98 2.03 -4.13
C SER A 86 0.45 1.95 -4.17
N THR A 87 -0.10 0.74 -4.13
CA THR A 87 -1.56 0.57 -3.99
C THR A 87 -2.09 1.10 -2.66
N VAL A 88 -1.23 1.21 -1.64
CA VAL A 88 -1.60 1.75 -0.33
C VAL A 88 -1.83 3.25 -0.42
N SER A 89 -0.88 3.99 -1.01
CA SER A 89 -1.01 5.42 -1.28
C SER A 89 -2.20 5.71 -2.19
N TYR A 90 -2.36 4.92 -3.25
CA TYR A 90 -3.51 5.02 -4.13
C TYR A 90 -4.84 4.79 -3.40
N SER A 91 -4.92 3.80 -2.50
CA SER A 91 -6.13 3.55 -1.72
C SER A 91 -6.49 4.77 -0.84
N LEU A 92 -5.50 5.43 -0.24
CA LEU A 92 -5.72 6.66 0.53
C LEU A 92 -6.20 7.81 -0.38
N LEU A 93 -5.59 7.98 -1.56
CA LEU A 93 -5.94 9.02 -2.52
C LEU A 93 -7.35 8.80 -3.10
N ALA A 94 -7.71 7.55 -3.42
CA ALA A 94 -9.04 7.17 -3.87
C ALA A 94 -10.08 7.37 -2.75
N ALA A 95 -9.75 7.02 -1.50
CA ALA A 95 -10.59 7.32 -0.35
C ALA A 95 -10.82 8.83 -0.18
N CYS A 96 -9.79 9.63 -0.46
CA CYS A 96 -9.90 11.08 -0.43
C CYS A 96 -10.90 11.61 -1.47
N SER A 97 -10.94 11.05 -2.69
CA SER A 97 -12.01 11.36 -3.65
C SER A 97 -13.39 10.96 -3.13
N ILE A 98 -13.52 9.72 -2.64
CA ILE A 98 -14.80 9.19 -2.15
C ILE A 98 -15.31 10.02 -0.96
N CYS A 99 -14.43 10.38 -0.02
CA CYS A 99 -14.83 11.15 1.15
C CYS A 99 -15.33 12.55 0.80
N GLN A 100 -14.86 13.12 -0.32
CA GLN A 100 -15.32 14.40 -0.86
C GLN A 100 -16.65 14.26 -1.64
N GLY A 101 -17.14 13.04 -1.84
CA GLY A 101 -18.33 12.75 -2.64
C GLY A 101 -18.07 12.75 -4.15
N LEU A 102 -16.85 12.42 -4.56
CA LEU A 102 -16.39 12.45 -5.95
C LEU A 102 -15.96 11.07 -6.45
N ASP A 103 -15.93 10.94 -7.78
CA ASP A 103 -15.38 9.77 -8.45
C ASP A 103 -13.85 9.70 -8.31
N PHE A 104 -13.31 8.52 -8.57
CA PHE A 104 -11.87 8.24 -8.53
C PHE A 104 -11.45 7.41 -9.74
N LEU A 105 -10.19 7.54 -10.14
CA LEU A 105 -9.62 6.69 -11.18
C LEU A 105 -9.42 5.28 -10.65
N ARG A 106 -9.78 4.27 -11.44
CA ARG A 106 -9.44 2.87 -11.12
C ARG A 106 -7.93 2.69 -11.15
N TRP A 107 -7.43 1.80 -10.30
CA TRP A 107 -6.01 1.46 -10.19
C TRP A 107 -5.35 1.21 -11.56
N SER A 108 -6.00 0.46 -12.46
CA SER A 108 -5.46 0.16 -13.79
C SER A 108 -5.16 1.40 -14.64
N TYR A 109 -5.92 2.48 -14.46
CA TYR A 109 -5.68 3.77 -15.12
C TYR A 109 -4.69 4.60 -14.32
N TYR A 110 -4.81 4.62 -12.99
CA TYR A 110 -3.91 5.38 -12.12
C TYR A 110 -2.45 4.91 -12.25
N SER A 111 -2.24 3.60 -12.29
CA SER A 111 -0.91 2.99 -12.34
C SER A 111 -0.33 2.90 -13.75
N SER A 112 -0.91 3.56 -14.76
CA SER A 112 -0.52 3.39 -16.17
C SER A 112 0.94 3.75 -16.45
N ASN A 113 1.49 4.71 -15.70
CA ASN A 113 2.89 5.12 -15.81
C ASN A 113 3.78 4.51 -14.72
N CYS A 114 3.25 3.70 -13.82
CA CYS A 114 4.03 3.11 -12.74
C CYS A 114 4.83 1.90 -13.23
N THR A 115 6.15 1.96 -13.08
CA THR A 115 7.06 0.86 -13.42
C THR A 115 7.35 0.05 -12.16
N GLY A 116 6.84 -1.20 -12.11
CA GLY A 116 7.00 -2.07 -10.94
C GLY A 116 6.26 -1.56 -9.69
N PRO A 117 4.93 -1.34 -9.75
CA PRO A 117 4.19 -0.81 -8.62
C PRO A 117 4.20 -1.74 -7.39
N LEU A 118 4.16 -1.14 -6.20
CA LEU A 118 4.10 -1.87 -4.94
C LEU A 118 2.66 -2.26 -4.62
N LEU A 119 2.35 -3.55 -4.76
CA LEU A 119 1.03 -4.10 -4.47
C LEU A 119 0.92 -4.49 -2.99
N GLY A 120 -0.12 -4.00 -2.32
CA GLY A 120 -0.42 -4.25 -0.90
C GLY A 120 0.65 -3.73 0.06
N LYS A 121 1.57 -2.87 -0.38
CA LYS A 121 2.76 -2.49 0.38
C LYS A 121 3.08 -1.01 0.25
N PHE A 122 3.53 -0.44 1.36
CA PHE A 122 4.18 0.87 1.43
C PHE A 122 5.51 0.67 2.16
N VAL A 123 6.63 0.96 1.48
CA VAL A 123 7.98 0.64 1.98
C VAL A 123 8.68 1.82 2.62
N GLU A 124 8.20 3.03 2.35
CA GLU A 124 8.79 4.24 2.91
C GLU A 124 8.40 4.39 4.39
N PRO A 125 9.28 5.00 5.20
CA PRO A 125 9.01 5.20 6.61
C PRO A 125 7.81 6.15 6.80
N ILE A 126 6.79 5.68 7.51
CA ILE A 126 5.61 6.49 7.83
C ILE A 126 6.02 7.61 8.81
N PRO A 127 5.71 8.88 8.53
CA PRO A 127 6.01 9.99 9.44
C PRO A 127 5.30 9.82 10.80
N PRO A 128 5.92 10.20 11.93
CA PRO A 128 5.32 10.05 13.27
C PRO A 128 4.05 10.90 13.48
N GLN A 129 3.81 11.88 12.60
CA GLN A 129 2.62 12.73 12.61
C GLN A 129 1.40 12.07 11.94
N THR A 130 1.55 10.88 11.35
CA THR A 130 0.44 10.18 10.68
C THR A 130 0.42 8.70 11.04
N ALA A 131 -0.73 8.09 10.80
CA ALA A 131 -0.92 6.65 10.82
C ALA A 131 -1.65 6.24 9.54
N VAL A 132 -1.22 5.16 8.90
CA VAL A 132 -1.88 4.62 7.72
C VAL A 132 -2.92 3.60 8.18
N PRO A 133 -4.23 3.85 7.95
CA PRO A 133 -5.28 2.91 8.30
C PRO A 133 -5.08 1.54 7.68
N ALA A 134 -5.43 0.48 8.42
CA ALA A 134 -5.24 -0.88 7.95
C ALA A 134 -6.06 -1.20 6.68
N TRP A 135 -7.21 -0.55 6.50
CA TRP A 135 -8.02 -0.70 5.29
C TRP A 135 -7.27 -0.29 4.02
N ALA A 136 -6.28 0.61 4.11
CA ALA A 136 -5.50 1.07 2.95
C ALA A 136 -4.60 -0.03 2.38
N TYR A 137 -4.28 -1.06 3.16
CA TYR A 137 -3.47 -2.20 2.76
C TYR A 137 -4.29 -3.36 2.18
N LEU A 138 -5.62 -3.27 2.20
CA LEU A 138 -6.47 -4.33 1.65
C LEU A 138 -6.40 -4.33 0.13
N ASP A 139 -6.19 -5.52 -0.44
CA ASP A 139 -6.23 -5.70 -1.89
C ASP A 139 -7.65 -5.50 -2.43
N GLY A 140 -7.74 -4.84 -3.60
CA GLY A 140 -8.94 -4.79 -4.42
C GLY A 140 -10.06 -3.90 -3.89
N MET A 141 -9.96 -2.57 -4.10
CA MET A 141 -11.07 -1.59 -4.04
C MET A 141 -12.10 -1.80 -2.90
N SER A 142 -11.64 -2.29 -1.74
CA SER A 142 -12.48 -2.49 -0.55
C SER A 142 -13.01 -1.16 0.02
N LEU A 143 -12.58 -0.03 -0.55
CA LEU A 143 -13.17 1.28 -0.33
C LEU A 143 -14.69 1.32 -0.54
N CYS A 144 -15.23 0.48 -1.43
CA CYS A 144 -16.68 0.36 -1.64
C CYS A 144 -17.40 -0.50 -0.60
N LEU A 145 -16.68 -1.24 0.26
CA LEU A 145 -17.27 -2.20 1.21
C LEU A 145 -17.55 -1.61 2.60
N GLY A 146 -17.23 -0.32 2.82
CA GLY A 146 -17.41 0.33 4.12
C GLY A 146 -16.32 -0.08 5.13
N PRO A 147 -16.54 0.11 6.45
CA PRO A 147 -15.55 -0.16 7.49
C PRO A 147 -15.31 -1.68 7.62
N ALA A 148 -14.45 -2.23 6.74
CA ALA A 148 -14.27 -3.66 6.59
C ALA A 148 -13.05 -4.23 7.33
N SER A 149 -12.28 -3.43 8.08
CA SER A 149 -11.14 -3.95 8.85
C SER A 149 -10.95 -3.31 10.22
N ASN A 150 -10.96 -4.16 11.25
CA ASN A 150 -10.50 -3.86 12.62
C ASN A 150 -8.99 -4.10 12.80
N ALA A 151 -8.23 -4.20 11.70
CA ALA A 151 -6.80 -4.45 11.77
C ALA A 151 -6.04 -3.22 12.30
N PRO A 152 -4.91 -3.41 12.99
CA PRO A 152 -4.12 -2.31 13.52
C PRO A 152 -3.52 -1.45 12.41
N GLU A 153 -3.51 -0.14 12.61
CA GLU A 153 -2.92 0.82 11.68
C GLU A 153 -1.39 0.71 11.65
N SER A 154 -0.78 1.12 10.53
CA SER A 154 0.67 1.23 10.43
C SER A 154 1.12 2.62 10.91
N THR A 155 2.01 2.67 11.89
CA THR A 155 2.57 3.90 12.45
C THR A 155 4.08 3.97 12.22
N ALA A 156 4.69 5.12 12.51
CA ALA A 156 6.14 5.25 12.49
C ALA A 156 6.83 4.18 13.36
N PHE A 157 7.92 3.61 12.85
CA PHE A 157 8.82 2.80 13.66
C PHE A 157 9.61 3.73 14.58
N VAL A 158 9.30 3.71 15.87
CA VAL A 158 10.13 4.35 16.89
C VAL A 158 11.23 3.34 17.26
N PRO A 159 12.52 3.55 16.94
CA PRO A 159 13.57 2.70 17.46
C PRO A 159 13.65 2.93 18.97
N THR A 160 12.99 2.07 19.74
CA THR A 160 13.17 2.06 21.19
C THR A 160 14.53 1.41 21.45
N SER A 161 15.53 2.20 21.81
CA SER A 161 16.78 1.69 22.39
C SER A 161 16.47 0.99 23.71
N THR A 162 16.09 -0.28 23.66
CA THR A 162 15.98 -1.15 24.84
C THR A 162 17.13 -2.13 24.80
N SER A 163 17.99 -2.04 25.81
CA SER A 163 19.14 -2.91 26.03
C SER A 163 18.76 -4.39 25.93
N SER A 164 19.39 -5.07 24.99
CA SER A 164 19.26 -6.51 24.74
C SER A 164 19.73 -7.33 25.94
N THR A 165 18.82 -8.02 26.61
CA THR A 165 19.17 -9.17 27.45
C THR A 165 18.91 -10.43 26.64
N SER A 166 19.99 -11.05 26.19
CA SER A 166 20.02 -12.30 25.44
C SER A 166 19.39 -13.45 26.25
N SER A 167 18.50 -14.23 25.62
CA SER A 167 18.34 -15.63 25.97
C SER A 167 17.97 -16.44 24.72
N SER A 168 18.70 -17.53 24.57
CA SER A 168 19.02 -18.26 23.36
C SER A 168 18.08 -19.43 23.06
N PHE A 169 17.97 -19.72 21.77
CA PHE A 169 17.58 -20.94 21.06
C PHE A 169 17.39 -22.24 21.87
N SER A 170 16.39 -23.03 21.47
CA SER A 170 16.56 -24.48 21.25
C SER A 170 15.58 -25.02 20.20
N THR A 171 16.17 -25.52 19.12
CA THR A 171 15.58 -26.32 18.04
C THR A 171 15.57 -27.79 18.49
N SER A 172 14.54 -28.56 18.15
CA SER A 172 14.55 -30.01 18.37
C SER A 172 14.10 -30.75 17.11
N THR A 173 15.09 -31.23 16.37
CA THR A 173 15.01 -32.27 15.34
C THR A 173 15.09 -33.66 15.98
N THR A 174 14.31 -34.62 15.51
CA THR A 174 14.59 -36.04 15.74
C THR A 174 14.22 -36.84 14.49
N ALA A 175 15.19 -37.61 14.00
CA ALA A 175 15.07 -38.48 12.83
C ALA A 175 15.27 -39.95 13.24
N SER A 176 14.50 -40.80 12.56
CA SER A 176 14.78 -42.18 12.11
C SER A 176 15.04 -43.32 13.12
N THR A 177 14.37 -44.47 12.90
CA THR A 177 15.04 -45.79 12.77
C THR A 177 14.10 -46.85 12.14
N THR A 178 14.73 -47.71 11.33
CA THR A 178 14.27 -48.72 10.37
C THR A 178 13.95 -50.12 10.93
N SER A 179 13.37 -50.98 10.05
CA SER A 179 13.48 -52.47 9.93
C SER A 179 12.16 -53.21 10.23
N THR A 180 11.66 -54.24 9.53
CA THR A 180 12.15 -55.16 8.48
C THR A 180 10.95 -56.00 7.96
N SER A 181 10.95 -56.40 6.69
CA SER A 181 9.99 -57.35 6.06
C SER A 181 10.23 -58.82 6.48
N PRO A 182 9.33 -59.78 6.15
CA PRO A 182 9.56 -60.59 4.93
C PRO A 182 8.30 -61.16 4.18
N VAL A 183 8.42 -61.27 2.84
CA VAL A 183 8.05 -62.32 1.83
C VAL A 183 6.73 -63.14 1.94
N SER A 184 5.99 -63.56 0.90
CA SER A 184 6.32 -64.06 -0.45
C SER A 184 5.09 -64.13 -1.40
N SER A 185 5.36 -64.05 -2.73
CA SER A 185 4.79 -64.80 -3.90
C SER A 185 3.28 -64.77 -4.19
N SER A 186 2.70 -64.74 -5.40
CA SER A 186 3.07 -64.86 -6.83
C SER A 186 1.70 -64.72 -7.57
N SER A 187 1.49 -64.15 -8.76
CA SER A 187 1.92 -64.56 -10.11
C SER A 187 1.32 -63.58 -11.14
N ALA A 188 2.05 -63.26 -12.20
CA ALA A 188 1.53 -62.61 -13.43
C ALA A 188 0.85 -63.66 -14.36
N PRO A 189 0.18 -63.29 -15.48
CA PRO A 189 0.86 -62.70 -16.64
C PRO A 189 0.09 -61.62 -17.43
N SER A 190 0.91 -60.94 -18.23
CA SER A 190 0.70 -59.95 -19.28
C SER A 190 -0.43 -60.23 -20.30
N SER A 191 -1.06 -59.17 -20.81
CA SER A 191 -1.24 -58.97 -22.26
C SER A 191 -1.70 -57.55 -22.60
N VAL A 192 -1.38 -57.18 -23.84
CA VAL A 192 -1.33 -55.84 -24.44
C VAL A 192 -2.61 -55.58 -25.27
N SER A 193 -2.94 -54.28 -25.43
CA SER A 193 -3.85 -53.67 -26.43
C SER A 193 -5.36 -53.63 -26.18
N LYS A 194 -5.92 -52.41 -26.06
CA LYS A 194 -6.90 -51.78 -26.98
C LYS A 194 -7.50 -50.49 -26.36
N THR A 195 -7.36 -49.36 -27.04
CA THR A 195 -8.23 -48.15 -26.98
C THR A 195 -9.62 -48.49 -27.58
N PRO A 196 -10.70 -47.67 -27.49
CA PRO A 196 -10.73 -46.21 -27.28
C PRO A 196 -11.91 -45.61 -26.45
N SER A 197 -11.91 -44.26 -26.38
CA SER A 197 -13.06 -43.34 -26.35
C SER A 197 -13.94 -43.20 -25.10
N ASN A 198 -13.96 -41.97 -24.56
CA ASN A 198 -15.15 -41.11 -24.61
C ASN A 198 -14.72 -39.63 -24.68
N ALA A 199 -15.01 -39.03 -25.82
CA ALA A 199 -14.99 -37.59 -26.07
C ALA A 199 -16.37 -37.00 -25.70
N GLY A 200 -16.38 -35.74 -25.26
CA GLY A 200 -17.57 -34.90 -25.20
C GLY A 200 -17.15 -33.47 -25.49
N ALA A 201 -17.64 -32.91 -26.59
CA ALA A 201 -17.39 -31.56 -27.09
C ALA A 201 -18.73 -30.92 -27.48
N ILE A 202 -18.89 -29.62 -27.27
CA ILE A 202 -19.65 -28.65 -28.10
C ILE A 202 -19.04 -27.27 -27.72
N ALA A 203 -18.35 -26.45 -28.54
CA ALA A 203 -18.59 -25.88 -29.88
C ALA A 203 -19.61 -24.71 -29.90
N GLY A 204 -19.21 -23.58 -30.50
CA GLY A 204 -20.11 -22.50 -30.92
C GLY A 204 -19.53 -21.09 -30.79
N GLY A 205 -18.87 -20.59 -31.84
CA GLY A 205 -18.65 -19.15 -32.07
C GLY A 205 -19.35 -18.70 -33.35
N VAL A 206 -19.44 -17.38 -33.59
CA VAL A 206 -19.30 -16.65 -34.88
C VAL A 206 -19.36 -15.11 -34.64
N VAL A 207 -18.39 -14.29 -35.13
CA VAL A 207 -18.38 -13.40 -36.34
C VAL A 207 -19.52 -12.35 -36.36
N GLY A 208 -19.40 -11.04 -36.63
CA GLY A 208 -18.42 -10.09 -37.19
C GLY A 208 -19.23 -8.87 -37.71
N GLY A 209 -18.64 -7.71 -37.98
CA GLY A 209 -19.36 -6.60 -38.63
C GLY A 209 -18.76 -5.21 -38.42
N GLU A 210 -17.97 -4.79 -39.40
CA GLU A 210 -17.36 -3.48 -39.59
C GLU A 210 -18.31 -2.62 -40.43
N SER A 211 -18.48 -1.35 -40.06
CA SER A 211 -19.01 -0.26 -40.88
C SER A 211 -18.52 1.07 -40.35
#